data_AF-A0A7V1Z644-F1
#
_entry.id   AF-A0A7V1Z644-F1
#
_cell.length_a   1.000
_cell.length_b   1.000
_cell.length_c   1.000
_cell.angle_alpha   90.00
_cell.angle_beta   90.00
_cell.angle_gamma   90.00
#
_symmetry.space_group_name_H-M   'P 1'
#
loop_
_entity.id
_entity.type
_entity.pdbx_description
1 polymer ?
#
loop_
_entity_poly.entity_id
_entity_poly.type
_entity_poly.pdbx_seq_one_letter_code
_entity_poly.pdbx_strand_id
1 'polypeptide(L)'
;MIVGFYDETEVYAPNPEDKFFERLRETSDTPARPFYMPNGTPFFCTASGILLKNGLADWDKLPESERKPGAVIVPEYRVDTARVKASHRLMKPPPNTLVLQVYRRGLKKDEQGRLYGPKVLPEVYNLPVEPNRDFLWLLEAEWRSLVPDQLVQGRTFHVPDVVRDRICHWHIARGYDSLPEYYTAEDFRTKRMTLTLEEATAEQIRLRLRGYALLKSGACYRFHGELIYHLPAKAFKRFDVIALCDEGQEPAPRPHQNVSFRYYGIALELPDGRSLLLPPFYLRENGGTPEKYFANTRP
;
A
#
# COMPACT_ATOMS: atom_id res chain seq x y z
N MET A 1 10.72 -15.32 -27.46
CA MET A 1 9.80 -15.71 -26.38
C MET A 1 9.38 -14.47 -25.61
N ILE A 2 8.13 -14.02 -25.78
CA ILE A 2 7.58 -12.96 -24.94
C ILE A 2 6.98 -13.65 -23.72
N VAL A 3 7.63 -13.50 -22.56
CA VAL A 3 7.03 -13.85 -21.27
C VAL A 3 6.32 -12.58 -20.82
N GLY A 4 5.05 -12.45 -21.19
CA GLY A 4 4.21 -11.36 -20.69
C GLY A 4 3.72 -11.71 -19.30
N PHE A 5 4.27 -11.07 -18.26
CA PHE A 5 3.53 -10.94 -17.01
C PHE A 5 2.47 -9.89 -17.25
N TYR A 6 1.20 -10.32 -17.34
CA TYR A 6 0.08 -9.40 -17.44
C TYR A 6 -0.24 -8.88 -16.04
N ASP A 7 -0.08 -7.57 -15.84
CA ASP A 7 -0.59 -6.88 -14.68
C ASP A 7 -1.96 -6.29 -15.03
N GLU A 8 -3.04 -6.85 -14.47
CA GLU A 8 -4.41 -6.31 -14.63
C GLU A 8 -4.55 -4.89 -14.05
N THR A 9 -3.59 -4.42 -13.27
CA THR A 9 -3.60 -3.11 -12.60
C THR A 9 -2.85 -2.01 -13.36
N GLU A 10 -2.02 -2.39 -14.34
CA GLU A 10 -1.41 -1.44 -15.27
C GLU A 10 -2.19 -1.37 -16.58
N VAL A 11 -2.29 -0.13 -17.06
CA VAL A 11 -3.07 0.24 -18.23
C VAL A 11 -2.34 -0.24 -19.48
N TYR A 12 -2.45 -1.53 -19.79
CA TYR A 12 -2.60 -1.94 -21.16
C TYR A 12 -4.06 -1.68 -21.50
N ALA A 13 -4.35 -0.50 -22.08
CA ALA A 13 -5.53 -0.44 -22.92
C ALA A 13 -5.12 -1.21 -24.18
N PRO A 14 -5.57 -2.46 -24.39
CA PRO A 14 -5.37 -3.09 -25.70
C PRO A 14 -5.80 -2.06 -26.74
N ASN A 15 -5.02 -1.91 -27.80
CA ASN A 15 -5.56 -1.25 -28.97
C ASN A 15 -6.84 -2.03 -29.33
N PRO A 16 -8.04 -1.43 -29.20
CA PRO A 16 -9.29 -2.15 -29.41
C PRO A 16 -9.38 -2.70 -30.85
N GLU A 17 -8.59 -2.14 -31.77
CA GLU A 17 -8.48 -2.61 -33.15
C GLU A 17 -7.67 -3.90 -33.31
N ASP A 18 -6.71 -4.18 -32.41
CA ASP A 18 -5.86 -5.37 -32.54
C ASP A 18 -6.62 -6.65 -32.15
N LYS A 19 -7.73 -6.60 -31.41
CA LYS A 19 -8.51 -7.79 -31.01
C LYS A 19 -7.67 -8.91 -30.36
N PHE A 20 -6.48 -8.60 -29.85
CA PHE A 20 -5.54 -9.57 -29.30
C PHE A 20 -6.17 -10.41 -28.19
N PHE A 21 -6.90 -9.77 -27.26
CA PHE A 21 -7.61 -10.47 -26.19
C PHE A 21 -8.81 -11.28 -26.66
N GLU A 22 -9.49 -10.86 -27.72
CA GLU A 22 -10.58 -11.65 -28.32
C GLU A 22 -9.99 -12.94 -28.91
N ARG A 23 -8.90 -12.85 -29.69
CA ARG A 23 -8.18 -14.02 -30.21
C ARG A 23 -7.63 -14.93 -29.11
N LEU A 24 -7.08 -14.34 -28.05
CA LEU A 24 -6.58 -15.11 -26.90
C LEU A 24 -7.72 -15.86 -26.18
N ARG A 25 -8.87 -15.20 -26.01
CA ARG A 25 -10.05 -15.78 -25.36
C ARG A 25 -10.72 -16.86 -26.22
N GLU A 26 -10.72 -16.70 -27.54
CA GLU A 26 -11.22 -17.70 -28.51
C GLU A 26 -10.35 -18.96 -28.55
N THR A 27 -9.05 -18.83 -28.29
CA THR A 27 -8.10 -19.95 -28.29
C THR A 27 -7.86 -20.56 -26.91
N SER A 28 -8.39 -19.94 -25.85
CA SER A 28 -8.35 -20.46 -24.49
C SER A 28 -9.40 -21.54 -24.28
N ASP A 29 -8.96 -22.67 -23.72
CA ASP A 29 -9.86 -23.74 -23.27
C ASP A 29 -10.60 -23.37 -21.96
N THR A 30 -10.33 -22.19 -21.39
CA THR A 30 -10.94 -21.64 -20.16
C THR A 30 -11.44 -20.20 -20.38
N PRO A 31 -12.66 -20.00 -20.93
CA PRO A 31 -13.15 -18.66 -21.31
C PRO A 31 -13.27 -17.65 -20.15
N ALA A 32 -13.31 -18.13 -18.91
CA ALA A 32 -13.41 -17.32 -17.68
C ALA A 32 -12.04 -16.97 -17.07
N ARG A 33 -10.94 -17.54 -17.58
CA ARG A 33 -9.57 -17.29 -17.12
C ARG A 33 -8.66 -17.18 -18.34
N PRO A 34 -8.72 -16.07 -19.10
CA PRO A 34 -8.08 -15.93 -20.41
C PRO A 34 -6.55 -16.10 -20.35
N PHE A 35 -5.97 -16.10 -19.14
CA PHE A 35 -4.54 -16.24 -18.92
C PHE A 35 -4.06 -17.57 -18.32
N TYR A 36 -4.91 -18.61 -18.26
CA TYR A 36 -4.55 -19.87 -17.62
C TYR A 36 -4.99 -21.07 -18.45
N MET A 37 -4.08 -22.03 -18.64
CA MET A 37 -4.44 -23.36 -19.16
C MET A 37 -5.38 -24.09 -18.17
N PRO A 38 -6.18 -25.08 -18.61
CA PRO A 38 -7.06 -25.87 -17.72
C PRO A 38 -6.36 -26.51 -16.50
N ASN A 39 -5.06 -26.76 -16.61
CA ASN A 39 -4.20 -27.33 -15.55
C ASN A 39 -3.58 -26.26 -14.62
N GLY A 40 -3.87 -24.98 -14.81
CA GLY A 40 -3.36 -23.88 -13.98
C GLY A 40 -1.97 -23.37 -14.33
N THR A 41 -1.31 -23.86 -15.40
CA THR A 41 -0.01 -23.32 -15.82
C THR A 41 -0.17 -22.02 -16.62
N PRO A 42 0.76 -21.05 -16.46
CA PRO A 42 0.81 -19.89 -17.34
C PRO A 42 1.05 -20.37 -18.78
N PHE A 43 0.32 -19.80 -19.74
CA PHE A 43 0.47 -20.13 -21.15
C PHE A 43 1.54 -19.24 -21.79
N PHE A 44 2.15 -19.75 -22.85
CA PHE A 44 2.95 -18.94 -23.77
C PHE A 44 2.07 -18.64 -25.00
N CYS A 45 2.17 -17.45 -25.58
CA CYS A 45 1.54 -17.15 -26.86
C CYS A 45 2.53 -16.49 -27.82
N THR A 46 2.28 -16.64 -29.11
CA THR A 46 2.96 -15.85 -30.14
C THR A 46 2.46 -14.41 -30.09
N ALA A 47 3.16 -13.49 -30.74
CA ALA A 47 2.68 -12.11 -30.89
C ALA A 47 1.40 -11.99 -31.72
N SER A 48 1.12 -12.96 -32.58
CA SER A 48 -0.15 -13.04 -33.31
C SER A 48 -1.33 -13.49 -32.43
N GLY A 49 -1.06 -13.85 -31.15
CA GLY A 49 -2.07 -14.31 -30.20
C GLY A 49 -2.35 -15.81 -30.30
N ILE A 50 -1.44 -16.59 -30.89
CA ILE A 50 -1.58 -18.05 -30.96
C ILE A 50 -1.08 -18.65 -29.65
N LEU A 51 -1.94 -19.41 -28.97
CA LEU A 51 -1.61 -20.13 -27.74
C LEU A 51 -0.65 -21.29 -28.03
N LEU A 52 0.48 -21.32 -27.34
CA LEU A 52 1.47 -22.41 -27.39
C LEU A 52 1.18 -23.40 -26.27
N LYS A 53 0.23 -24.31 -26.51
CA LYS A 53 -0.30 -25.26 -25.52
C LYS A 53 0.76 -26.20 -24.94
N ASN A 54 1.77 -26.54 -25.73
CA ASN A 54 2.90 -27.39 -25.34
C ASN A 54 4.20 -26.59 -25.08
N GLY A 55 4.11 -25.28 -24.86
CA GLY A 55 5.25 -24.42 -24.55
C GLY A 55 6.34 -24.45 -25.62
N LEU A 56 7.56 -24.84 -25.22
CA LEU A 56 8.73 -24.87 -26.10
C LEU A 56 8.56 -25.82 -27.31
N ALA A 57 7.83 -26.92 -27.15
CA ALA A 57 7.62 -27.85 -28.27
C ALA A 57 6.75 -27.24 -29.38
N ASP A 58 5.81 -26.34 -29.05
CA ASP A 58 5.05 -25.59 -30.05
C ASP A 58 5.84 -24.38 -30.55
N TRP A 59 6.66 -23.76 -29.70
CA TRP A 59 7.60 -22.71 -30.09
C TRP A 59 8.55 -23.19 -31.19
N ASP A 60 9.18 -24.37 -31.05
CA ASP A 60 10.15 -24.88 -32.01
C ASP A 60 9.55 -25.23 -33.38
N LYS A 61 8.23 -25.46 -33.44
CA LYS A 61 7.50 -25.67 -34.69
C LYS A 61 7.20 -24.36 -35.42
N LEU A 62 7.36 -23.20 -34.79
CA LEU A 62 7.10 -21.92 -35.41
C LEU A 62 8.13 -21.62 -36.51
N PRO A 63 7.71 -20.94 -37.60
CA PRO A 63 8.63 -20.44 -38.61
C PRO A 63 9.76 -19.61 -37.98
N GLU A 64 10.95 -19.69 -38.56
CA GLU A 64 12.12 -18.94 -38.05
C GLU A 64 11.86 -17.42 -37.99
N SER A 65 11.04 -16.91 -38.90
CA SER A 65 10.57 -15.51 -38.94
C SER A 65 9.79 -15.08 -37.70
N GLU A 66 9.14 -16.01 -36.99
CA GLU A 66 8.42 -15.73 -35.74
C GLU A 66 9.28 -15.96 -34.49
N ARG A 67 10.44 -16.62 -34.64
CA ARG A 67 11.32 -16.99 -33.52
C ARG A 67 12.48 -16.02 -33.31
N LYS A 68 12.90 -15.27 -34.34
CA LYS A 68 14.05 -14.35 -34.27
C LYS A 68 13.79 -13.13 -33.37
N PRO A 69 14.81 -12.58 -32.69
CA PRO A 69 14.70 -11.27 -32.04
C PRO A 69 14.17 -10.22 -33.03
N GLY A 70 13.19 -9.42 -32.61
CA GLY A 70 12.55 -8.43 -33.48
C GLY A 70 11.45 -8.96 -34.42
N ALA A 71 11.16 -10.26 -34.39
CA ALA A 71 10.00 -10.85 -35.09
C ALA A 71 8.65 -10.23 -34.68
N VAL A 72 8.63 -9.60 -33.51
CA VAL A 72 7.49 -8.89 -32.95
C VAL A 72 7.86 -7.43 -32.84
N ILE A 73 7.14 -6.59 -33.59
CA ILE A 73 7.20 -5.15 -33.41
C ILE A 73 6.19 -4.81 -32.31
N VAL A 74 6.68 -4.71 -31.08
CA VAL A 74 5.88 -4.14 -30.00
C VAL A 74 5.81 -2.64 -30.28
N PRO A 75 4.61 -2.06 -30.50
CA PRO A 75 4.50 -0.62 -30.69
C PRO A 75 5.10 0.10 -29.49
N GLU A 76 5.76 1.22 -29.74
CA GLU A 76 6.34 2.03 -28.67
C GLU A 76 5.26 2.36 -27.64
N TYR A 77 5.55 2.02 -26.38
CA TYR A 77 4.63 2.31 -25.29
C TYR A 77 4.47 3.83 -25.15
N ARG A 78 3.31 4.34 -25.54
CA ARG A 78 2.95 5.74 -25.34
C ARG A 78 2.17 5.88 -24.05
N VAL A 79 2.80 6.50 -23.05
CA VAL A 79 2.12 6.91 -21.83
C VAL A 79 1.01 7.91 -22.20
N ASP A 80 -0.24 7.55 -21.94
CA ASP A 80 -1.34 8.51 -22.01
C ASP A 80 -1.21 9.51 -20.86
N THR A 81 -0.53 10.63 -21.13
CA THR A 81 -0.28 11.68 -20.13
C THR A 81 -1.57 12.31 -19.61
N ALA A 82 -2.66 12.34 -20.40
CA ALA A 82 -3.95 12.86 -19.95
C ALA A 82 -4.56 11.92 -18.91
N ARG A 83 -4.50 10.61 -19.16
CA ARG A 83 -4.93 9.59 -18.19
C ARG A 83 -4.07 9.55 -16.94
N VAL A 84 -2.75 9.66 -17.07
CA VAL A 84 -1.85 9.74 -15.90
C VAL A 84 -2.17 10.95 -15.05
N LYS A 85 -2.39 12.13 -15.67
CA LYS A 85 -2.84 13.33 -14.97
C LYS A 85 -4.20 13.15 -14.30
N ALA A 86 -5.16 12.54 -14.99
CA ALA A 86 -6.50 12.28 -14.47
C ALA A 86 -6.51 11.26 -13.31
N SER A 87 -5.54 10.34 -13.28
CA SER A 87 -5.46 9.30 -12.25
C SER A 87 -4.92 9.78 -10.90
N HIS A 88 -4.51 11.04 -10.77
CA HIS A 88 -3.86 11.62 -9.59
C HIS A 88 -2.58 10.88 -9.10
N ARG A 89 -2.11 9.86 -9.84
CA ARG A 89 -0.97 9.00 -9.48
C ARG A 89 0.37 9.74 -9.39
N LEU A 90 0.49 10.92 -9.99
CA LEU A 90 1.68 11.78 -9.94
C LEU A 90 1.46 13.06 -9.11
N MET A 91 0.50 13.04 -8.19
CA MET A 91 0.21 14.22 -7.40
C MET A 91 1.37 14.52 -6.44
N LYS A 92 1.71 15.81 -6.35
CA LYS A 92 2.63 16.32 -5.33
C LYS A 92 1.86 16.62 -4.05
N PRO A 93 2.46 16.41 -2.87
CA PRO A 93 1.85 16.88 -1.63
C PRO A 93 1.64 18.40 -1.71
N PRO A 94 0.59 18.93 -1.06
CA PRO A 94 0.43 20.36 -0.91
C PRO A 94 1.67 21.03 -0.29
N PRO A 95 1.87 22.34 -0.49
CA PRO A 95 2.98 23.07 0.12
C PRO A 95 3.02 22.85 1.64
N ASN A 96 4.22 22.73 2.20
CA ASN A 96 4.49 22.54 3.63
C ASN A 96 3.84 21.30 4.28
N THR A 97 3.33 20.36 3.47
CA THR A 97 2.85 19.07 3.96
C THR A 97 4.01 18.27 4.56
N LEU A 98 3.79 17.72 5.76
CA LEU A 98 4.65 16.70 6.32
C LEU A 98 4.32 15.37 5.65
N VAL A 99 5.33 14.77 5.01
CA VAL A 99 5.21 13.46 4.38
C VAL A 99 5.96 12.45 5.23
N LEU A 100 5.25 11.39 5.64
CA LEU A 100 5.83 10.28 6.38
C LEU A 100 5.80 9.02 5.50
N GLN A 101 6.88 8.25 5.53
CA GLN A 101 6.91 6.91 4.97
C GLN A 101 6.14 5.98 5.90
N VAL A 102 5.31 5.12 5.31
CA VAL A 102 4.49 4.16 6.03
C VAL A 102 4.87 2.75 5.57
N TYR A 103 5.17 1.88 6.52
CA TYR A 103 5.45 0.47 6.28
C TYR A 103 4.37 -0.36 6.97
N ARG A 104 3.73 -1.24 6.21
CA ARG A 104 2.66 -2.11 6.68
C ARG A 104 3.07 -3.56 6.49
N ARG A 105 2.88 -4.40 7.50
CA ARG A 105 3.26 -5.80 7.42
C ARG A 105 2.40 -6.69 8.31
N GLY A 106 1.96 -7.83 7.75
CA GLY A 106 1.45 -8.94 8.54
C GLY A 106 2.57 -9.60 9.36
N LEU A 107 2.33 -9.83 10.64
CA LEU A 107 3.28 -10.39 11.59
C LEU A 107 2.75 -11.70 12.19
N LYS A 108 3.67 -12.58 12.57
CA LYS A 108 3.43 -13.80 13.35
C LYS A 108 4.17 -13.70 14.68
N LYS A 109 3.72 -14.48 15.67
CA LYS A 109 4.49 -14.72 16.89
C LYS A 109 5.12 -16.10 16.83
N ASP A 110 6.36 -16.22 17.27
CA ASP A 110 6.98 -17.51 17.55
C ASP A 110 6.51 -18.07 18.90
N GLU A 111 6.99 -19.26 19.26
CA GLU A 111 6.66 -19.93 20.52
C GLU A 111 7.11 -19.12 21.76
N GLN A 112 8.11 -18.25 21.60
CA GLN A 112 8.60 -17.34 22.64
C GLN A 112 7.85 -16.00 22.65
N GLY A 113 6.82 -15.85 21.81
CA GLY A 113 6.00 -14.64 21.70
C GLY A 113 6.66 -13.49 20.93
N ARG A 114 7.81 -13.70 20.30
CA ARG A 114 8.50 -12.67 19.51
C ARG A 114 7.81 -12.50 18.17
N LEU A 115 7.62 -11.25 17.79
CA LEU A 115 7.01 -10.90 16.51
C LEU A 115 8.03 -11.02 15.39
N TYR A 116 7.64 -11.67 14.29
CA TYR A 116 8.42 -11.74 13.06
C TYR A 116 7.53 -11.59 11.84
N GLY A 117 8.08 -10.97 10.80
CA GLY A 117 7.46 -10.96 9.48
C GLY A 117 7.73 -12.29 8.76
N PRO A 118 6.72 -12.93 8.15
CA PRO A 118 6.97 -14.09 7.29
C PRO A 118 7.91 -13.67 6.16
N LYS A 119 8.81 -14.56 5.73
CA LYS A 119 9.65 -14.32 4.55
C LYS A 119 8.92 -14.66 3.25
N VAL A 120 7.99 -15.61 3.33
CA VAL A 120 7.24 -16.15 2.20
C VAL A 120 5.79 -16.32 2.61
N LEU A 121 4.84 -15.90 1.78
CA LEU A 121 3.45 -16.31 1.92
C LEU A 121 3.30 -17.68 1.25
N PRO A 122 2.79 -18.71 1.96
CA PRO A 122 2.41 -19.97 1.36
C PRO A 122 1.10 -19.79 0.57
N GLU A 123 1.18 -18.99 -0.49
CA GLU A 123 0.19 -18.95 -1.57
C GLU A 123 0.72 -19.75 -2.77
N VAL A 124 -0.02 -19.73 -3.87
CA VAL A 124 0.28 -20.41 -5.14
C VAL A 124 1.69 -20.11 -5.68
N TYR A 125 2.32 -19.00 -5.25
CA TYR A 125 3.57 -18.49 -5.85
C TYR A 125 4.78 -18.34 -4.90
N ASN A 126 4.70 -18.73 -3.61
CA ASN A 126 5.80 -18.50 -2.65
C ASN A 126 6.38 -17.07 -2.73
N LEU A 127 5.50 -16.06 -2.66
CA LEU A 127 5.92 -14.68 -2.88
C LEU A 127 6.81 -14.20 -1.72
N PRO A 128 7.98 -13.60 -2.02
CA PRO A 128 8.77 -12.92 -1.00
C PRO A 128 7.93 -11.77 -0.43
N VAL A 129 7.88 -11.68 0.90
CA VAL A 129 7.05 -10.69 1.59
C VAL A 129 7.89 -9.52 2.03
N GLU A 130 7.73 -8.42 1.33
CA GLU A 130 8.22 -7.11 1.77
C GLU A 130 7.11 -6.34 2.47
N PRO A 131 7.43 -5.41 3.39
CA PRO A 131 6.44 -4.49 3.92
C PRO A 131 5.81 -3.69 2.78
N ASN A 132 4.49 -3.59 2.78
CA ASN A 132 3.80 -2.71 1.85
C ASN A 132 4.16 -1.25 2.20
N ARG A 133 4.66 -0.52 1.20
CA ARG A 133 5.09 0.88 1.34
C ARG A 133 3.97 1.82 0.95
N ASP A 134 3.74 2.80 1.80
CA ASP A 134 2.73 3.83 1.63
C ASP A 134 3.25 5.16 2.17
N PHE A 135 2.45 6.21 2.07
CA PHE A 135 2.79 7.54 2.56
C PHE A 135 1.62 8.14 3.31
N LEU A 136 1.91 8.79 4.44
CA LEU A 136 0.97 9.63 5.18
C LEU A 136 1.30 11.08 4.89
N TRP A 137 0.30 11.83 4.43
CA TRP A 137 0.40 13.27 4.21
C TRP A 137 -0.37 14.01 5.30
N LEU A 138 0.30 14.93 5.99
CA LEU A 138 -0.32 15.83 6.96
C LEU A 138 -0.15 17.28 6.50
N LEU A 139 -1.25 18.03 6.41
CA LEU A 139 -1.21 19.45 6.10
C LEU A 139 -0.43 20.22 7.17
N GLU A 140 0.04 21.42 6.82
CA GLU A 140 0.83 22.24 7.75
C GLU A 140 0.14 22.49 9.08
N ALA A 141 -1.14 22.87 9.05
CA ALA A 141 -1.92 23.07 10.26
C ALA A 141 -2.07 21.77 11.08
N GLU A 142 -2.19 20.62 10.42
CA GLU A 142 -2.36 19.32 11.06
C GLU A 142 -1.10 18.87 11.78
N TRP A 143 0.07 18.86 11.13
CA TRP A 143 1.28 18.42 11.83
C TRP A 143 1.75 19.44 12.88
N ARG A 144 1.52 20.74 12.67
CA ARG A 144 1.82 21.76 13.69
C ARG A 144 0.97 21.59 14.94
N SER A 145 -0.28 21.14 14.79
CA SER A 145 -1.17 20.87 15.93
C SER A 145 -0.72 19.70 16.83
N LEU A 146 0.32 18.96 16.42
CA LEU A 146 0.99 17.96 17.27
C LEU A 146 2.04 18.58 18.21
N VAL A 147 2.41 19.84 18.00
CA VAL A 147 3.36 20.59 18.84
C VAL A 147 2.56 21.41 19.85
N PRO A 148 2.76 21.24 21.16
CA PRO A 148 1.97 21.95 22.17
C PRO A 148 2.35 23.43 22.24
N ASP A 149 1.37 24.31 22.42
CA ASP A 149 1.60 25.76 22.56
C ASP A 149 2.31 26.13 23.87
N GLN A 150 2.24 25.28 24.90
CA GLN A 150 2.96 25.47 26.16
C GLN A 150 3.87 24.27 26.43
N LEU A 151 5.17 24.55 26.59
CA LEU A 151 6.23 23.56 26.76
C LEU A 151 6.38 23.13 28.23
N VAL A 152 5.31 22.56 28.79
CA VAL A 152 5.31 22.07 30.18
C VAL A 152 5.61 20.57 30.18
N GLN A 153 6.81 20.19 30.63
CA GLN A 153 7.21 18.79 30.73
C GLN A 153 6.21 17.98 31.57
N GLY A 154 5.90 16.75 31.15
CA GLY A 154 4.87 15.89 31.71
C GLY A 154 3.45 16.17 31.20
N ARG A 155 3.21 17.31 30.55
CA ARG A 155 1.89 17.62 29.99
C ARG A 155 1.50 16.58 28.95
N THR A 156 0.28 16.09 29.09
CA THR A 156 -0.35 15.18 28.12
C THR A 156 -1.52 15.87 27.46
N PHE A 157 -1.66 15.69 26.15
CA PHE A 157 -2.76 16.23 25.35
C PHE A 157 -3.17 15.22 24.29
N HIS A 158 -4.38 15.38 23.76
CA HIS A 158 -4.92 14.50 22.74
C HIS A 158 -4.26 14.78 21.38
N VAL A 159 -3.96 13.72 20.62
CA VAL A 159 -3.66 13.87 19.20
C VAL A 159 -4.92 14.41 18.52
N PRO A 160 -4.83 15.48 17.72
CA PRO A 160 -5.98 16.06 17.03
C PRO A 160 -6.72 15.03 16.18
N ASP A 161 -8.04 15.08 16.23
CA ASP A 161 -8.93 14.08 15.62
C ASP A 161 -8.65 13.87 14.13
N VAL A 162 -8.37 14.95 13.39
CA VAL A 162 -8.05 14.87 11.96
C VAL A 162 -6.78 14.03 11.68
N VAL A 163 -5.75 14.14 12.52
CA VAL A 163 -4.50 13.38 12.39
C VAL A 163 -4.71 11.93 12.80
N ARG A 164 -5.34 11.73 13.97
CA ARG A 164 -5.69 10.39 14.49
C ARG A 164 -6.52 9.61 13.47
N ASP A 165 -7.53 10.25 12.91
CA ASP A 165 -8.46 9.62 11.99
C ASP A 165 -7.80 9.34 10.64
N ARG A 166 -6.91 10.23 10.16
CA ARG A 166 -6.11 9.99 8.95
C ARG A 166 -5.22 8.75 9.09
N ILE A 167 -4.52 8.61 10.24
CA ILE A 167 -3.71 7.42 10.53
C ILE A 167 -4.59 6.17 10.56
N CYS A 168 -5.71 6.22 11.29
CA CYS A 168 -6.59 5.08 11.46
C CYS A 168 -7.33 4.66 10.17
N HIS A 169 -7.81 5.60 9.36
CA HIS A 169 -8.60 5.25 8.19
C HIS A 169 -7.70 4.71 7.07
N TRP A 170 -6.59 5.39 6.79
CA TRP A 170 -5.80 5.11 5.57
C TRP A 170 -4.66 4.12 5.79
N HIS A 171 -4.15 3.96 7.02
CA HIS A 171 -2.93 3.21 7.26
C HIS A 171 -3.11 2.00 8.19
N ILE A 172 -4.11 2.02 9.08
CA ILE A 172 -4.70 0.76 9.55
C ILE A 172 -5.58 0.26 8.40
N ALA A 173 -5.12 -0.78 7.70
CA ALA A 173 -5.78 -1.27 6.49
C ALA A 173 -6.04 -2.77 6.61
N ARG A 174 -7.10 -3.23 5.93
CA ARG A 174 -7.39 -4.64 5.72
C ARG A 174 -6.51 -5.15 4.58
N GLY A 175 -5.89 -6.31 4.75
CA GLY A 175 -5.08 -6.94 3.72
C GLY A 175 -3.59 -6.63 3.87
N TYR A 176 -2.78 -7.69 3.90
CA TYR A 176 -1.39 -7.66 4.34
C TYR A 176 -0.37 -7.77 3.21
N ASP A 177 -0.83 -8.07 1.99
CA ASP A 177 -0.02 -8.68 0.94
C ASP A 177 -0.01 -7.93 -0.40
N SER A 178 -1.02 -7.11 -0.71
CA SER A 178 -1.13 -6.53 -2.06
C SER A 178 -1.86 -5.19 -2.12
N LEU A 179 -3.17 -5.18 -1.87
CA LEU A 179 -4.02 -3.99 -2.01
C LEU A 179 -4.74 -3.72 -0.68
N PRO A 180 -4.30 -2.73 0.11
CA PRO A 180 -4.96 -2.37 1.36
C PRO A 180 -6.39 -1.89 1.11
N GLU A 181 -7.37 -2.41 1.86
CA GLU A 181 -8.67 -1.76 2.00
C GLU A 181 -8.68 -0.87 3.24
N TYR A 182 -9.29 0.30 3.15
CA TYR A 182 -9.35 1.25 4.26
C TYR A 182 -10.54 1.00 5.16
N TYR A 183 -10.35 1.29 6.45
CA TYR A 183 -11.46 1.39 7.39
C TYR A 183 -12.15 2.75 7.25
N THR A 184 -13.47 2.74 7.43
CA THR A 184 -14.30 3.93 7.57
C THR A 184 -14.40 4.34 9.04
N ALA A 185 -14.89 5.55 9.30
CA ALA A 185 -15.19 5.99 10.66
C ALA A 185 -16.15 5.02 11.38
N GLU A 186 -17.08 4.42 10.63
CA GLU A 186 -18.07 3.49 11.15
C GLU A 186 -17.48 2.12 11.54
N ASP A 187 -16.29 1.76 11.04
CA ASP A 187 -15.63 0.51 11.42
C ASP A 187 -15.04 0.57 12.84
N PHE A 188 -14.82 1.77 13.38
CA PHE A 188 -14.22 1.96 14.70
C PHE A 188 -15.30 2.08 15.79
N ARG A 189 -15.10 1.38 16.91
CA ARG A 189 -15.82 1.64 18.16
C ARG A 189 -15.21 2.82 18.89
N THR A 190 -13.89 2.91 18.94
CA THR A 190 -13.17 3.97 19.66
C THR A 190 -11.79 4.17 19.08
N LYS A 191 -11.34 5.42 19.02
CA LYS A 191 -9.98 5.82 18.67
C LYS A 191 -9.48 6.78 19.74
N ARG A 192 -8.32 6.52 20.35
CA ARG A 192 -7.73 7.40 21.36
C ARG A 192 -6.23 7.43 21.21
N MET A 193 -5.66 8.60 20.98
CA MET A 193 -4.21 8.80 20.97
C MET A 193 -3.89 10.06 21.77
N THR A 194 -2.77 10.03 22.48
CA THR A 194 -2.27 11.14 23.29
C THR A 194 -0.78 11.31 23.07
N LEU A 195 -0.33 12.55 23.14
CA LEU A 195 1.08 12.92 23.20
C LEU A 195 1.41 13.42 24.60
N THR A 196 2.52 12.93 25.15
CA THR A 196 3.09 13.42 26.41
C THR A 196 4.40 14.12 26.10
N LEU A 197 4.56 15.37 26.55
CA LEU A 197 5.83 16.10 26.47
C LEU A 197 6.80 15.54 27.50
N GLU A 198 7.76 14.73 27.08
CA GLU A 198 8.72 14.08 27.98
C GLU A 198 9.93 14.96 28.29
N GLU A 199 10.32 15.83 27.35
CA GLU A 199 11.47 16.71 27.46
C GLU A 199 11.22 17.99 26.65
N ALA A 200 11.64 19.13 27.17
CA ALA A 200 11.63 20.40 26.47
C ALA A 200 12.90 21.20 26.77
N THR A 201 13.67 21.51 25.73
CA THR A 201 14.85 22.38 25.77
C THR A 201 14.63 23.60 24.88
N ALA A 202 15.60 24.50 24.80
CA ALA A 202 15.56 25.63 23.85
C ALA A 202 15.67 25.16 22.39
N GLU A 203 16.33 24.03 22.14
CA GLU A 203 16.56 23.48 20.81
C GLU A 203 15.44 22.56 20.35
N GLN A 204 14.91 21.72 21.23
CA GLN A 204 13.99 20.67 20.84
C GLN A 204 12.98 20.29 21.92
N ILE A 205 11.92 19.61 21.48
CA ILE A 205 11.00 18.91 22.38
C ILE A 205 10.91 17.43 21.99
N ARG A 206 10.74 16.57 22.99
CA ARG A 206 10.49 15.14 22.82
C ARG A 206 9.09 14.80 23.26
N LEU A 207 8.30 14.24 22.35
CA LEU A 207 6.93 13.84 22.58
C LEU A 207 6.83 12.31 22.49
N ARG A 208 6.16 11.71 23.47
CA ARG A 208 5.80 10.28 23.43
C ARG A 208 4.35 10.12 23.03
N LEU A 209 4.10 9.38 21.96
CA LEU A 209 2.77 8.98 21.54
C LEU A 209 2.36 7.67 22.20
N ARG A 210 1.16 7.62 22.75
CA ARG A 210 0.48 6.39 23.18
C ARG A 210 -0.98 6.42 22.79
N GLY A 211 -1.54 5.28 22.44
CA GLY A 211 -2.95 5.21 22.10
C GLY A 211 -3.43 3.84 21.70
N TYR A 212 -4.68 3.78 21.26
CA TYR A 212 -5.27 2.61 20.64
C TYR A 212 -6.39 2.98 19.65
N ALA A 213 -6.72 2.05 18.77
CA ALA A 213 -7.91 2.07 17.94
C ALA A 213 -8.61 0.70 18.02
N LEU A 214 -9.86 0.69 18.48
CA LEU A 214 -10.69 -0.50 18.64
C LEU A 214 -11.73 -0.56 17.53
N LEU A 215 -11.69 -1.63 16.74
CA LEU A 215 -12.66 -1.90 15.69
C LEU A 215 -13.95 -2.52 16.23
N LYS A 216 -15.03 -2.41 15.43
CA LYS A 216 -16.29 -3.11 15.70
C LYS A 216 -16.18 -4.62 15.67
N SER A 217 -15.19 -5.17 14.93
CA SER A 217 -14.86 -6.60 14.96
C SER A 217 -14.21 -7.06 16.27
N GLY A 218 -13.75 -6.11 17.11
CA GLY A 218 -13.00 -6.40 18.32
C GLY A 218 -11.48 -6.35 18.16
N ALA A 219 -10.96 -6.19 16.94
CA ALA A 219 -9.53 -5.98 16.74
C ALA A 219 -9.06 -4.67 17.40
N CYS A 220 -7.94 -4.71 18.12
CA CYS A 220 -7.41 -3.55 18.85
C CYS A 220 -5.97 -3.27 18.45
N TYR A 221 -5.75 -2.11 17.84
CA TYR A 221 -4.42 -1.62 17.46
C TYR A 221 -3.89 -0.73 18.58
N ARG A 222 -2.77 -1.10 19.19
CA ARG A 222 -2.09 -0.25 20.18
C ARG A 222 -0.96 0.54 19.52
N PHE A 223 -0.95 1.83 19.79
CA PHE A 223 0.00 2.78 19.22
C PHE A 223 1.05 3.19 20.23
N HIS A 224 2.30 3.22 19.78
CA HIS A 224 3.44 3.74 20.52
C HIS A 224 4.29 4.58 19.57
N GLY A 225 4.82 5.71 20.03
CA GLY A 225 5.72 6.49 19.18
C GLY A 225 6.58 7.48 19.94
N GLU A 226 7.60 7.97 19.24
CA GLU A 226 8.54 8.99 19.67
C GLU A 226 8.66 10.03 18.56
N LEU A 227 8.33 11.28 18.89
CA LEU A 227 8.43 12.41 17.99
C LEU A 227 9.43 13.41 18.58
N ILE A 228 10.37 13.88 17.76
CA ILE A 228 11.34 14.90 18.16
C ILE A 228 11.14 16.10 17.24
N TYR A 229 10.78 17.24 17.83
CA TYR A 229 10.55 18.48 17.11
C TYR A 229 11.62 19.51 17.45
N HIS A 230 12.27 20.04 16.42
CA HIS A 230 13.33 21.03 16.55
C HIS A 230 12.75 22.44 16.47
N LEU A 231 12.77 23.18 17.58
CA LEU A 231 12.10 24.47 17.72
C LEU A 231 12.64 25.54 16.76
N PRO A 232 13.97 25.75 16.61
CA PRO A 232 14.49 26.76 15.68
C PRO A 232 14.15 26.48 14.21
N ALA A 233 14.17 25.20 13.81
CA ALA A 233 13.88 24.79 12.44
C ALA A 233 12.38 24.66 12.16
N LYS A 234 11.56 24.68 13.20
CA LYS A 234 10.10 24.46 13.15
C LYS A 234 9.74 23.20 12.37
N ALA A 235 10.46 22.10 12.63
CA ALA A 235 10.32 20.85 11.90
C ALA A 235 10.57 19.64 12.80
N PHE A 236 9.89 18.52 12.50
CA PHE A 236 10.22 17.23 13.09
C PHE A 236 11.57 16.73 12.56
N LYS A 237 12.42 16.28 13.48
CA LYS A 237 13.69 15.57 13.19
C LYS A 237 13.57 14.06 13.36
N ARG A 238 12.53 13.62 14.07
CA ARG A 238 12.14 12.22 14.21
C ARG A 238 10.63 12.13 14.33
N PHE A 239 10.04 11.12 13.72
CA PHE A 239 8.60 10.86 13.79
C PHE A 239 8.37 9.37 13.69
N ASP A 240 8.62 8.64 14.77
CA ASP A 240 8.55 7.18 14.74
C ASP A 240 7.26 6.76 15.44
N VAL A 241 6.35 6.16 14.70
CA VAL A 241 5.10 5.62 15.29
C VAL A 241 4.94 4.19 14.84
N ILE A 242 4.70 3.30 15.80
CA ILE A 242 4.31 1.92 15.55
C ILE A 242 2.87 1.68 16.00
N ALA A 243 2.16 0.84 15.26
CA ALA A 243 0.89 0.28 15.68
C ALA A 243 0.95 -1.24 15.59
N LEU A 244 0.47 -1.92 16.63
CA LEU A 244 0.37 -3.37 16.67
C LEU A 244 -1.07 -3.78 16.98
N CYS A 245 -1.69 -4.58 16.11
CA CYS A 245 -2.90 -5.31 16.47
C CYS A 245 -2.51 -6.59 17.20
N ASP A 246 -2.74 -6.69 18.51
CA ASP A 246 -2.41 -7.89 19.29
C ASP A 246 -3.59 -8.55 20.01
N GLU A 247 -4.79 -7.99 19.83
CA GLU A 247 -6.05 -8.49 20.35
C GLU A 247 -7.15 -8.47 19.30
N GLY A 248 -8.13 -9.36 19.48
CA GLY A 248 -9.27 -9.52 18.59
C GLY A 248 -8.95 -10.29 17.30
N GLN A 249 -9.97 -10.40 16.44
CA GLN A 249 -9.79 -10.83 15.07
C GLN A 249 -10.11 -9.64 14.17
N GLU A 250 -9.19 -9.34 13.25
CA GLU A 250 -9.60 -8.57 12.07
C GLU A 250 -10.76 -9.32 11.38
N PRO A 251 -11.71 -8.59 10.75
CA PRO A 251 -12.70 -9.25 9.91
C PRO A 251 -11.97 -10.19 8.95
N ALA A 252 -12.46 -11.44 8.84
CA ALA A 252 -11.76 -12.51 8.13
C ALA A 252 -11.22 -11.96 6.80
N PRO A 253 -9.91 -12.09 6.56
CA PRO A 253 -9.32 -11.59 5.33
C PRO A 253 -9.98 -12.33 4.15
N ARG A 254 -9.85 -11.80 2.93
CA ARG A 254 -10.53 -12.40 1.77
C ARG A 254 -10.20 -13.90 1.68
N PRO A 255 -11.05 -14.77 1.12
CA PRO A 255 -10.82 -16.23 1.12
C PRO A 255 -9.46 -16.69 0.56
N HIS A 256 -8.80 -15.88 -0.30
CA HIS A 256 -7.45 -16.13 -0.81
C HIS A 256 -6.34 -15.69 0.16
N GLN A 257 -6.60 -14.73 1.04
CA GLN A 257 -5.69 -14.23 2.09
C GLN A 257 -5.73 -15.14 3.33
N ASN A 258 -5.77 -16.46 3.11
CA ASN A 258 -5.88 -17.49 4.16
C ASN A 258 -4.62 -17.63 5.02
N VAL A 259 -3.67 -16.72 4.87
CA VAL A 259 -2.47 -16.69 5.68
C VAL A 259 -2.84 -16.12 7.03
N SER A 260 -2.74 -16.94 8.07
CA SER A 260 -3.10 -16.60 9.45
C SER A 260 -2.13 -15.57 10.04
N PHE A 261 -2.17 -14.33 9.57
CA PHE A 261 -1.59 -13.20 10.27
C PHE A 261 -2.52 -12.83 11.40
N ARG A 262 -2.02 -13.02 12.62
CA ARG A 262 -2.76 -12.65 13.83
C ARG A 262 -2.38 -11.25 14.30
N TYR A 263 -1.25 -10.74 13.81
CA TYR A 263 -0.69 -9.46 14.22
C TYR A 263 -0.46 -8.59 13.00
N TYR A 264 -0.77 -7.30 13.11
CA TYR A 264 -0.51 -6.31 12.06
C TYR A 264 0.36 -5.20 12.59
N GLY A 265 1.46 -4.95 11.89
CA GLY A 265 2.42 -3.90 12.20
C GLY A 265 2.31 -2.74 11.22
N ILE A 266 2.21 -1.53 11.74
CA ILE A 266 2.42 -0.28 10.99
C ILE A 266 3.63 0.40 11.58
N ALA A 267 4.51 0.93 10.75
CA ALA A 267 5.55 1.89 11.14
C ALA A 267 5.41 3.16 10.30
N LEU A 268 5.55 4.32 10.93
CA LEU A 268 5.61 5.63 10.27
C LEU A 268 6.94 6.29 10.63
N GLU A 269 7.63 6.86 9.65
CA GLU A 269 8.91 7.56 9.83
C GLU A 269 9.11 8.72 8.86
N LEU A 270 10.04 9.63 9.19
CA LEU A 270 10.47 10.67 8.26
C LEU A 270 11.26 10.05 7.09
N PRO A 271 11.13 10.58 5.86
CA PRO A 271 11.85 10.05 4.72
C PRO A 271 13.38 10.22 4.86
N ASP A 272 14.13 9.20 4.46
CA ASP A 272 15.60 9.13 4.48
C ASP A 272 16.29 9.91 3.33
N GLY A 273 15.53 10.69 2.57
CA GLY A 273 16.02 11.43 1.39
C GLY A 273 16.02 10.63 0.08
N ARG A 274 15.74 9.32 0.09
CA ARG A 274 15.57 8.54 -1.14
C ARG A 274 14.18 8.81 -1.72
N SER A 275 14.13 9.59 -2.80
CA SER A 275 12.86 10.01 -3.41
C SER A 275 12.27 8.96 -4.35
N LEU A 276 11.16 8.37 -3.93
CA LEU A 276 10.01 8.08 -4.80
C LEU A 276 8.75 8.42 -4.00
N LEU A 277 8.46 9.72 -3.85
CA LEU A 277 7.25 10.18 -3.15
C LEU A 277 6.03 10.00 -4.07
N LEU A 278 5.63 8.75 -4.22
CA LEU A 278 4.29 8.45 -4.69
C LEU A 278 3.29 9.04 -3.67
N PRO A 279 2.11 9.49 -4.13
CA PRO A 279 1.09 9.89 -3.19
C PRO A 279 0.61 8.69 -2.36
N PRO A 280 -0.03 8.94 -1.19
CA PRO A 280 -0.73 7.93 -0.41
C PRO A 280 -1.48 6.95 -1.32
N PHE A 281 -1.45 5.66 -0.99
CA PHE A 281 -2.02 4.60 -1.82
C PHE A 281 -3.49 4.89 -2.18
N TYR A 282 -4.26 5.48 -1.27
CA TYR A 282 -5.61 5.96 -1.53
C TYR A 282 -5.73 6.90 -2.73
N LEU A 283 -4.79 7.83 -2.90
CA LEU A 283 -4.78 8.77 -4.03
C LEU A 283 -4.35 8.13 -5.36
N ARG A 284 -3.85 6.89 -5.32
CA ARG A 284 -3.44 6.14 -6.53
C ARG A 284 -4.56 5.24 -7.07
N GLU A 285 -5.58 4.97 -6.25
CA GLU A 285 -6.73 4.15 -6.60
C GLU A 285 -7.82 4.95 -7.31
N ASN A 286 -8.68 4.24 -8.05
CA ASN A 286 -9.79 4.85 -8.79
C ASN A 286 -10.75 5.57 -7.84
N GLY A 287 -10.80 6.91 -7.94
CA GLY A 287 -11.73 7.76 -7.19
C GLY A 287 -11.15 8.40 -5.92
N GLY A 288 -9.87 8.16 -5.62
CA GLY A 288 -9.13 8.89 -4.60
C GLY A 288 -8.85 10.32 -5.04
N THR A 289 -9.21 11.30 -4.21
CA THR A 289 -8.89 12.72 -4.44
C THR A 289 -8.31 13.34 -3.17
N PRO A 290 -7.52 14.43 -3.28
CA PRO A 290 -6.99 15.14 -2.11
C PRO A 290 -8.07 15.62 -1.18
N GLU A 291 -9.18 16.12 -1.72
CA GLU A 291 -10.30 16.63 -0.95
C GLU A 291 -10.84 15.52 -0.06
N LYS A 292 -11.05 14.32 -0.62
CA LYS A 292 -11.52 13.15 0.14
C LYS A 292 -10.49 12.63 1.13
N TYR A 293 -9.23 12.56 0.70
CA TYR A 293 -8.12 12.14 1.57
C TYR A 293 -8.07 13.06 2.77
N PHE A 294 -7.94 14.37 2.56
CA PHE A 294 -7.85 15.39 3.61
C PHE A 294 -9.12 15.53 4.45
N ALA A 295 -10.31 15.27 3.88
CA ALA A 295 -11.56 15.20 4.63
C ALA A 295 -11.72 13.91 5.45
N ASN A 296 -10.83 12.92 5.30
CA ASN A 296 -10.95 11.58 5.90
C ASN A 296 -12.26 10.86 5.53
N THR A 297 -12.78 11.12 4.33
CA THR A 297 -14.01 10.53 3.79
C THR A 297 -13.67 9.57 2.65
N ARG A 298 -14.23 8.36 2.66
CA ARG A 298 -14.17 7.43 1.52
C ARG A 298 -15.19 7.85 0.44
N PRO A 299 -14.99 7.53 -0.86
CA PRO A 299 -16.10 7.46 -1.82
C PRO A 299 -17.27 6.63 -1.32
#